data_AF-A0A0B6YAF9-F1
#
_entry.id   AF-A0A0B6YAF9-F1
#
_cell.length_a   1.000
_cell.length_b   1.000
_cell.length_c   1.000
_cell.angle_alpha   90.00
_cell.angle_beta   90.00
_cell.angle_gamma   90.00
#
_symmetry.space_group_name_H-M   'P 1'
#
loop_
_entity.id
_entity.type
_entity.pdbx_description
1 polymer ?
#
loop_
_entity_poly.entity_id
_entity_poly.type
_entity_poly.pdbx_seq_one_letter_code
_entity_poly.pdbx_strand_id
1 'polypeptide(L)' 'MVAQKKAKKTADNINARLALVMKSGKYVLGYRQTLKTLRGGKAKLVIIANNTPPLR' A
#
# COMPACT_ATOMS: atom_id res chain seq x y z
N MET A 1 -33.42 6.26 -11.94
CA MET A 1 -33.05 6.03 -10.52
C MET A 1 -31.67 5.35 -10.51
N VAL A 2 -30.61 6.12 -10.26
CA VAL A 2 -29.22 5.65 -10.43
C VAL A 2 -28.84 4.76 -9.25
N ALA A 3 -28.53 3.49 -9.52
CA ALA A 3 -28.13 2.53 -8.52
C ALA A 3 -26.79 2.93 -7.88
N GLN A 4 -26.82 3.32 -6.59
CA GLN A 4 -25.62 3.52 -5.80
C GLN A 4 -24.84 2.20 -5.67
N LYS A 5 -23.68 2.14 -6.31
CA LYS A 5 -22.71 1.05 -6.16
C LYS A 5 -22.14 1.11 -4.73
N LYS A 6 -22.76 0.37 -3.80
CA LYS A 6 -22.26 0.17 -2.43
C LYS A 6 -20.87 -0.47 -2.53
N ALA A 7 -19.81 0.31 -2.36
CA ALA A 7 -18.45 -0.20 -2.26
C ALA A 7 -18.35 -1.08 -1.00
N LYS A 8 -18.36 -2.40 -1.19
CA LYS A 8 -18.23 -3.38 -0.12
C LYS A 8 -16.87 -3.21 0.57
N LYS A 9 -16.91 -3.06 1.90
CA LYS A 9 -15.80 -3.08 2.87
C LYS A 9 -14.78 -4.17 2.54
N THR A 10 -13.76 -3.84 1.76
CA THR A 10 -12.61 -4.73 1.48
C THR A 10 -11.38 -4.30 2.30
N ALA A 11 -11.54 -3.29 3.17
CA ALA A 11 -10.46 -2.72 3.97
C ALA A 11 -9.98 -3.65 5.11
N ASP A 12 -10.86 -4.52 5.63
CA ASP A 12 -10.56 -5.34 6.81
C ASP A 12 -9.51 -6.45 6.55
N ASN A 13 -9.26 -6.83 5.28
CA ASN A 13 -8.29 -7.90 4.96
C ASN A 13 -6.85 -7.40 4.77
N ILE A 14 -6.66 -6.13 4.39
CA ILE A 14 -5.31 -5.59 4.13
C ILE A 14 -4.53 -5.41 5.44
N ASN A 15 -5.19 -4.92 6.49
CA ASN A 15 -4.55 -4.71 7.79
C ASN A 15 -4.05 -6.03 8.41
N ALA A 16 -4.84 -7.10 8.30
CA ALA A 16 -4.45 -8.43 8.76
C ALA A 16 -3.23 -8.97 8.00
N ARG A 17 -3.18 -8.77 6.67
CA ARG A 17 -2.02 -9.16 5.84
C ARG A 17 -0.79 -8.33 6.15
N LEU A 18 -0.96 -7.03 6.40
CA LEU A 18 0.14 -6.15 6.77
C LEU A 18 0.76 -6.55 8.10
N ALA A 19 -0.05 -6.93 9.10
CA ALA A 19 0.47 -7.42 10.38
C ALA A 19 1.44 -8.61 10.19
N LEU A 20 1.13 -9.53 9.27
CA LEU A 20 2.00 -10.65 8.94
C LEU A 20 3.29 -10.19 8.25
N VAL A 21 3.17 -9.30 7.25
CA VAL A 21 4.33 -8.75 6.52
C VAL A 21 5.27 -8.00 7.46
N MET A 22 4.75 -7.27 8.45
CA MET A 22 5.57 -6.59 9.44
C MET A 22 6.32 -7.55 10.36
N LYS A 23 5.74 -8.73 10.65
CA LYS A 23 6.34 -9.73 11.53
C LYS A 23 7.46 -10.53 10.84
N SER A 24 7.26 -10.97 9.60
CA SER A 24 8.19 -11.89 8.92
C SER A 24 8.53 -11.54 7.46
N GLY A 25 7.87 -10.53 6.90
CA GLY A 25 8.09 -10.10 5.52
C GLY A 25 9.28 -9.16 5.36
N LYS A 26 9.82 -9.08 4.14
CA LYS A 26 10.76 -8.03 3.74
C LYS A 26 9.98 -6.80 3.29
N TYR A 27 10.16 -5.68 3.98
CA TYR A 27 9.49 -4.43 3.68
C TYR A 27 10.47 -3.25 3.74
N VAL A 28 10.04 -2.13 3.18
CA VAL A 28 10.77 -0.86 3.20
C VAL A 28 9.75 0.25 3.40
N LEU A 29 10.06 1.22 4.25
CA LEU A 29 9.21 2.38 4.53
C LEU A 29 9.93 3.68 4.13
N GLY A 30 9.17 4.66 3.65
CA GLY A 30 9.66 5.99 3.31
C GLY A 30 9.99 6.19 1.82
N TYR A 31 9.66 7.37 1.31
CA TYR A 31 9.69 7.71 -0.11
C TYR A 31 11.02 7.42 -0.82
N ARG A 32 12.14 7.91 -0.27
CA ARG A 32 13.46 7.75 -0.89
C ARG A 32 13.90 6.29 -0.99
N GLN A 33 13.60 5.49 0.02
CA GLN A 33 14.01 4.09 0.07
C GLN A 33 13.11 3.24 -0.83
N THR A 34 11.80 3.53 -0.85
CA THR A 34 10.85 2.91 -1.78
C THR A 34 11.22 3.19 -3.24
N LEU A 35 11.70 4.40 -3.57
CA LEU A 35 12.20 4.70 -4.92
C LEU A 35 13.43 3.86 -5.30
N LYS A 36 14.35 3.61 -4.37
CA LYS A 36 15.52 2.76 -4.62
C LYS A 36 15.11 1.31 -4.91
N THR A 37 14.19 0.76 -4.12
CA THR A 37 13.72 -0.63 -4.32
C THR A 37 12.85 -0.77 -5.56
N LEU A 38 12.10 0.27 -5.93
CA LEU A 38 11.32 0.34 -7.16
C LEU A 38 12.23 0.38 -8.40
N ARG A 39 13.23 1.27 -8.43
CA ARG A 39 14.21 1.34 -9.53
C ARG A 39 15.03 0.06 -9.68
N GLY A 40 15.29 -0.62 -8.57
CA GLY A 40 15.97 -1.92 -8.57
C GLY A 40 15.08 -3.11 -8.94
N GLY A 41 13.79 -2.91 -9.24
CA GLY A 41 12.86 -3.99 -9.61
C GLY A 41 12.55 -4.99 -8.48
N LYS A 42 12.90 -4.67 -7.23
CA LYS A 42 12.74 -5.58 -6.08
C LYS A 42 11.37 -5.43 -5.40
N ALA A 43 10.70 -4.28 -5.60
CA ALA A 43 9.40 -4.01 -5.02
C ALA A 43 8.30 -4.82 -5.72
N LYS A 44 7.55 -5.62 -4.96
CA LYS A 44 6.40 -6.41 -5.46
C LYS A 44 5.05 -5.75 -5.19
N LEU A 45 4.99 -4.85 -4.21
CA LEU A 45 3.80 -4.11 -3.79
C LEU A 45 4.22 -2.77 -3.21
N VAL A 46 3.48 -1.70 -3.52
CA VAL A 46 3.65 -0.37 -2.95
C VAL A 46 2.30 0.06 -2.35
N ILE A 47 2.33 0.57 -1.12
CA ILE A 47 1.15 1.09 -0.42
C ILE A 47 1.40 2.57 -0.14
N ILE A 48 0.45 3.40 -0.52
CA ILE A 48 0.51 4.85 -0.39
C ILE A 48 -0.58 5.28 0.60
N ALA A 49 -0.22 6.12 1.56
CA ALA A 49 -1.16 6.65 2.52
C ALA A 49 -1.99 7.79 1.89
N ASN A 50 -3.22 7.98 2.33
CA ASN A 50 -4.10 9.02 1.79
C ASN A 50 -3.56 10.45 2.01
N ASN A 51 -2.75 10.66 3.05
CA ASN A 51 -2.13 11.94 3.37
C ASN A 51 -0.77 12.16 2.69
N THR A 52 -0.41 11.36 1.69
CA THR A 52 0.85 11.55 0.96
C THR A 52 0.75 12.81 0.10
N PRO A 53 1.72 13.75 0.17
CA PRO A 53 1.68 14.96 -0.65
C PRO A 53 1.70 14.60 -2.14
N PRO A 54 1.01 15.37 -3.00
CA PRO A 54 1.00 15.14 -4.44
C PRO A 54 2.42 15.28 -5.00
N LEU A 55 2.74 14.46 -6.01
CA LEU A 55 3.97 14.66 -6.77
C LEU A 55 3.89 15.99 -7.51
N ARG A 56 4.93 16.81 -7.34
CA ARG A 56 5.14 18.05 -8.06
C ARG A 56 6.15 17.81 -9.18
#